data_AF-A0A7Y0MGC8-F1
#
_entry.id   AF-A0A7Y0MGC8-F1
#
_cell.length_a   1.000
_cell.length_b   1.000
_cell.length_c   1.000
_cell.angle_alpha   90.00
_cell.angle_beta   90.00
_cell.angle_gamma   90.00
#
_symmetry.space_group_name_H-M   'P 1'
#
loop_
_entity.id
_entity.type
_entity.pdbx_description
1 polymer ?
#
loop_
_entity_poly.entity_id
_entity_poly.type
_entity_poly.pdbx_seq_one_letter_code
_entity_poly.pdbx_strand_id
1 'polypeptide(L)' 'MARELPDRNELVRMRSQGWRLEDLGRHFMIPGYMVWTILTSEVTDDEIEAFFRENTP' A
#
# COMPACT_ATOMS: atom_id res chain seq x y z
N MET A 1 -20.28 13.67 2.24
CA MET A 1 -20.03 12.22 2.31
C MET A 1 -18.52 12.04 2.33
N ALA A 2 -17.94 11.62 3.45
CA ALA A 2 -16.54 11.20 3.46
C ALA A 2 -16.47 9.84 2.74
N ARG A 3 -15.67 9.72 1.69
CA ARG A 3 -15.40 8.41 1.10
C ARG A 3 -14.57 7.62 2.10
N GLU A 4 -15.04 6.43 2.46
CA GLU A 4 -14.28 5.51 3.31
C GLU A 4 -12.99 5.11 2.58
N LEU A 5 -11.90 5.02 3.33
CA LEU A 5 -10.61 4.57 2.81
C LEU A 5 -10.71 3.11 2.36
N PRO A 6 -9.92 2.68 1.36
CA PRO A 6 -9.92 1.28 0.90
C PRO A 6 -9.47 0.33 2.02
N ASP A 7 -10.02 -0.89 2.00
CA ASP A 7 -9.62 -1.96 2.91
C ASP A 7 -8.21 -2.48 2.57
N ARG A 8 -7.44 -2.83 3.60
CA ARG A 8 -6.07 -3.33 3.43
C ARG A 8 -6.03 -4.63 2.63
N ASN A 9 -6.93 -5.58 2.87
CA ASN A 9 -6.93 -6.87 2.16
C ASN A 9 -7.26 -6.69 0.68
N GLU A 10 -8.14 -5.73 0.36
CA GLU A 10 -8.42 -5.36 -1.02
C GLU A 10 -7.18 -4.82 -1.73
N LEU A 11 -6.44 -3.90 -1.08
CA LEU A 11 -5.19 -3.37 -1.63
C LEU A 11 -4.13 -4.47 -1.82
N VAL A 12 -3.98 -5.40 -0.86
CA VAL A 12 -3.06 -6.54 -0.96
C VAL A 12 -3.42 -7.44 -2.14
N ARG A 13 -4.70 -7.76 -2.32
CA ARG A 13 -5.18 -8.55 -3.45
C ARG A 13 -4.83 -7.89 -4.78
N MET A 14 -5.09 -6.59 -4.93
CA MET A 14 -4.77 -5.88 -6.18
C MET A 14 -3.24 -5.79 -6.42
N ARG A 15 -2.44 -5.62 -5.37
CA ARG A 15 -0.97 -5.70 -5.47
C ARG A 15 -0.51 -7.07 -5.99
N SER A 16 -1.10 -8.17 -5.52
CA SER A 16 -0.79 -9.52 -6.01
C SER A 16 -1.18 -9.75 -7.48
N GLN A 17 -2.09 -8.94 -8.03
CA GLN A 17 -2.47 -8.94 -9.44
C GLN A 17 -1.56 -8.04 -10.31
N GLY A 18 -0.53 -7.43 -9.73
CA GLY A 18 0.46 -6.60 -10.44
C GLY A 18 0.16 -5.10 -10.45
N TRP A 19 -0.85 -4.62 -9.72
CA TRP A 19 -1.16 -3.19 -9.66
C TRP A 19 -0.07 -2.39 -8.96
N ARG A 20 0.25 -1.20 -9.48
CA ARG A 20 1.21 -0.26 -8.85
C ARG A 20 0.49 0.64 -7.84
N LEU A 21 1.24 1.19 -6.89
CA LEU A 21 0.69 2.08 -5.85
C LEU A 21 0.01 3.33 -6.46
N GLU A 22 0.57 3.87 -7.54
CA GLU A 22 0.00 5.02 -8.25
C GLU A 22 -1.35 4.68 -8.89
N ASP A 23 -1.48 3.49 -9.48
CA ASP A 23 -2.72 3.04 -10.13
C ASP A 23 -3.81 2.81 -9.08
N LEU A 24 -3.46 2.21 -7.95
CA LEU A 24 -4.35 2.06 -6.79
C LEU A 24 -4.79 3.42 -6.24
N GLY A 25 -3.85 4.36 -6.11
CA GLY A 25 -4.16 5.71 -5.65
C GLY A 25 -5.15 6.43 -6.56
N ARG A 26 -4.95 6.34 -7.88
CA ARG A 26 -5.90 6.88 -8.86
C ARG A 26 -7.27 6.18 -8.78
N HIS A 27 -7.28 4.85 -8.64
CA HIS A 27 -8.51 4.06 -8.57
C HIS A 27 -9.37 4.43 -7.35
N PHE A 28 -8.74 4.53 -6.17
CA PHE A 28 -9.42 4.88 -4.91
C PHE A 28 -9.51 6.39 -4.66
N MET A 29 -9.01 7.22 -5.59
CA MET A 29 -8.92 8.68 -5.46
C MET A 29 -8.23 9.12 -4.17
N ILE A 30 -7.15 8.44 -3.82
CA ILE A 30 -6.26 8.79 -2.72
C ILE A 30 -4.80 8.89 -3.23
N PRO A 31 -3.97 9.78 -2.67
CA PRO A 31 -2.53 9.77 -2.92
C PRO A 31 -1.89 8.39 -2.73
N GLY A 32 -0.92 8.05 -3.58
CA GLY A 32 -0.20 6.77 -3.53
C GLY A 32 0.52 6.52 -2.19
N TYR A 33 0.95 7.58 -1.48
CA TYR A 33 1.51 7.43 -0.14
C TYR A 33 0.48 6.94 0.89
N MET A 34 -0.80 7.30 0.75
CA MET A 34 -1.86 6.79 1.65
C MET A 34 -2.15 5.32 1.36
N VAL A 35 -2.09 4.89 0.10
CA VAL A 35 -2.16 3.46 -0.26
C VAL A 35 -1.02 2.70 0.42
N TRP A 36 0.20 3.24 0.37
CA TRP A 36 1.35 2.66 1.06
C TRP A 36 1.13 2.59 2.57
N THR A 37 0.71 3.68 3.21
CA THR A 37 0.42 3.71 4.65
C THR A 37 -0.63 2.68 5.07
N ILE A 38 -1.68 2.47 4.29
CA ILE A 38 -2.70 1.44 4.59
C ILE A 38 -2.13 0.03 4.42
N LEU A 39 -1.31 -0.20 3.39
CA LEU A 39 -0.64 -1.49 3.19
C LEU A 39 0.33 -1.80 4.33
N THR A 40 1.01 -0.78 4.85
CA THR A 40 2.00 -0.88 5.92
C THR A 40 1.46 -0.59 7.32
N SER A 41 0.15 -0.39 7.50
CA SER A 41 -0.41 0.02 8.79
C SER A 41 -0.32 -1.06 9.87
N GLU A 42 -0.05 -2.30 9.48
CA GLU A 42 0.22 -3.45 10.37
C GLU A 42 1.67 -3.93 10.29
N VAL A 43 2.50 -3.26 9.48
CA VAL A 43 3.89 -3.64 9.25
C VAL A 43 4.71 -3.01 10.36
N THR A 44 5.28 -3.85 11.23
CA THR A 44 6.17 -3.36 12.29
C THR A 44 7.44 -2.78 11.67
N ASP A 45 8.13 -1.88 12.38
CA ASP A 45 9.37 -1.25 11.91
C ASP A 45 10.39 -2.30 11.40
N ASP A 46 10.36 -3.51 11.96
CA ASP A 46 11.20 -4.66 11.58
C ASP A 46 10.94 -5.15 10.15
N GLU A 47 9.68 -5.21 9.70
CA GLU A 47 9.31 -5.66 8.35
C GLU A 47 9.62 -4.60 7.29
N ILE A 48 9.53 -3.32 7.67
CA ILE A 48 9.98 -2.19 6.83
C ILE A 48 11.51 -2.27 6.64
N GLU A 49 12.26 -2.47 7.73
CA GLU A 49 13.72 -2.56 7.69
C GLU A 49 14.22 -3.78 6.90
N ALA A 50 13.50 -4.91 6.95
CA ALA A 50 13.78 -6.09 6.12
C ALA A 50 13.58 -5.81 4.63
N PHE A 51 12.48 -5.15 4.24
CA PHE A 51 12.21 -4.79 2.85
C PHE A 51 13.28 -3.85 2.27
N PHE A 52 13.71 -2.84 3.04
CA PHE A 52 14.78 -1.94 2.61
C PHE A 52 16.13 -2.67 2.48
N ARG A 53 16.47 -3.59 3.39
CA ARG A 53 17.69 -4.40 3.27
C ARG A 53 17.75 -5.23 1.98
N GLU A 54 16.63 -5.80 1.57
CA GLU A 54 16.57 -6.69 0.39
C GLU A 54 16.46 -5.94 -0.95
N ASN A 55 16.03 -4.67 -0.93
CA ASN A 55 15.76 -3.90 -2.15
C ASN A 55 16.64 -2.65 -2.30
N THR A 56 17.69 -2.52 -1.49
CA THR A 56 18.74 -1.51 -1.72
C THR A 56 19.79 -2.10 -2.68
N PRO A 57 20.19 -1.39 -3.75
CA PRO A 57 21.15 -1.89 -4.75
C PRO A 57 22.56 -2.16 -4.20
#